data_AF-A0A3M6QXU2-F1
#
_entry.id   AF-A0A3M6QXU2-F1
#
_cell.length_a   1.000
_cell.length_b   1.000
_cell.length_c   1.000
_cell.angle_alpha   90.00
_cell.angle_beta   90.00
_cell.angle_gamma   90.00
#
_symmetry.space_group_name_H-M   'P 1'
#
loop_
_entity.id
_entity.type
_entity.pdbx_description
1 polymer ?
#
loop_
_entity_poly.entity_id
_entity_poly.type
_entity_poly.pdbx_seq_one_letter_code
_entity_poly.pdbx_strand_id
1 'polypeptide(L)'
;MSSEPLTLARMRADIARMVHEQPEDIGLDDNLIDLGLDSMRVLNLLVSWNETGIGLDFSEIAEHTTLQGWWEVVQHRLAQLDR
;
A
#
# COMPACT_ATOMS: atom_id res chain seq x y z
N MET A 1 -13.19 -0.40 15.93
CA MET A 1 -12.62 0.10 14.67
C MET A 1 -11.14 0.26 14.94
N SER A 2 -10.33 -0.69 14.49
CA SER A 2 -8.91 -0.72 14.84
C SER A 2 -8.18 0.34 14.02
N SER A 3 -7.90 1.49 14.64
CA SER A 3 -7.07 2.57 14.10
C SER A 3 -5.58 2.22 14.12
N GLU A 4 -5.24 0.97 13.81
CA GLU A 4 -3.84 0.56 13.82
C GLU A 4 -3.11 1.17 12.63
N PRO A 5 -1.93 1.78 12.86
CA PRO A 5 -1.18 2.45 11.82
C PRO A 5 -0.82 1.46 10.70
N LEU A 6 -0.81 1.95 9.46
CA LEU A 6 -0.36 1.16 8.32
C LEU A 6 1.13 0.82 8.49
N THR A 7 1.46 -0.48 8.43
CA THR A 7 2.84 -0.98 8.45
C THR A 7 3.18 -1.65 7.13
N LEU A 8 4.47 -1.77 6.80
CA LEU A 8 4.92 -2.46 5.60
C LEU A 8 4.40 -3.91 5.55
N ALA A 9 4.42 -4.60 6.69
CA ALA A 9 3.92 -5.97 6.78
C ALA A 9 2.41 -6.05 6.45
N ARG A 10 1.62 -5.10 6.97
CA ARG A 10 0.18 -4.99 6.65
C ARG A 10 -0.03 -4.65 5.17
N MET A 11 0.64 -3.63 4.67
CA MET A 11 0.56 -3.22 3.26
C MET A 11 0.85 -4.38 2.31
N ARG A 12 1.94 -5.10 2.56
CA ARG A 12 2.32 -6.29 1.79
C ARG A 12 1.28 -7.41 1.89
N ALA A 13 0.75 -7.67 3.08
CA ALA A 13 -0.30 -8.66 3.28
C ALA A 13 -1.62 -8.28 2.58
N ASP A 14 -1.96 -7.00 2.55
CA ASP A 14 -3.16 -6.50 1.90
C ASP A 14 -3.03 -6.63 0.37
N ILE A 15 -1.87 -6.28 -0.19
CA ILE A 15 -1.56 -6.46 -1.61
C ILE A 15 -1.57 -7.94 -1.99
N ALA A 16 -0.92 -8.80 -1.21
CA ALA A 16 -0.89 -10.25 -1.43
C ALA A 16 -2.31 -10.85 -1.50
N ARG A 17 -3.20 -10.43 -0.60
CA ARG A 17 -4.62 -10.82 -0.65
C ARG A 17 -5.32 -10.33 -1.91
N MET A 18 -4.97 -9.15 -2.41
CA MET A 18 -5.51 -8.63 -3.67
C MET A 18 -4.97 -9.39 -4.88
N VAL A 19 -3.73 -9.87 -4.90
CA VAL A 19 -3.20 -10.61 -6.07
C VAL A 19 -3.34 -12.13 -5.94
N HIS A 20 -3.88 -12.62 -4.82
CA HIS A 20 -4.02 -14.05 -4.49
C HIS A 20 -2.67 -14.79 -4.33
N GLU A 21 -1.63 -14.06 -3.90
CA GLU A 21 -0.30 -14.59 -3.60
C GLU A 21 -0.06 -14.59 -2.08
N GLN A 22 1.07 -15.17 -1.64
CA GLN A 22 1.48 -15.04 -0.24
C GLN A 22 2.30 -13.76 -0.02
N PRO A 23 2.25 -13.14 1.17
CA PRO A 23 3.01 -11.93 1.45
C PRO A 23 4.53 -12.10 1.36
N GLU A 24 5.03 -13.32 1.58
CA GLU A 24 6.46 -13.64 1.46
C GLU A 24 6.94 -13.73 0.01
N ASP A 25 6.02 -13.99 -0.93
CA ASP A 25 6.31 -14.09 -2.37
C ASP A 25 6.33 -12.70 -3.04
N ILE A 26 5.92 -11.64 -2.32
CA ILE A 26 6.00 -10.26 -2.80
C ILE A 26 7.29 -9.60 -2.30
N GLY A 27 8.24 -9.44 -3.22
CA GLY A 27 9.45 -8.68 -3.04
C GLY A 27 9.21 -7.18 -2.95
N LEU A 28 10.17 -6.45 -2.36
CA LEU A 28 10.10 -5.00 -2.25
C LEU A 28 10.21 -4.29 -3.61
N ASP A 29 11.03 -4.85 -4.49
CA ASP A 29 11.29 -4.32 -5.83
C ASP A 29 10.38 -4.91 -6.91
N ASP A 30 9.45 -5.80 -6.54
CA ASP A 30 8.54 -6.43 -7.49
C ASP A 30 7.52 -5.42 -8.03
N ASN A 31 7.28 -5.50 -9.33
CA ASN A 31 6.27 -4.68 -9.99
C ASN A 31 4.87 -5.22 -9.66
N LEU A 32 4.14 -4.50 -8.83
CA LEU A 32 2.80 -4.85 -8.36
C LEU A 32 1.79 -4.94 -9.51
N ILE A 33 1.96 -4.14 -10.56
CA ILE A 33 1.09 -4.17 -11.73
C ILE A 33 1.29 -5.49 -12.51
N ASP A 34 2.54 -5.95 -12.62
CA ASP A 34 2.87 -7.24 -13.26
C ASP A 34 2.36 -8.42 -12.41
N LEU A 35 2.27 -8.26 -11.09
CA LEU A 35 1.63 -9.22 -10.18
C LEU A 35 0.09 -9.23 -10.29
N GLY A 36 -0.51 -8.39 -11.13
CA GLY A 36 -1.95 -8.36 -11.36
C GLY A 36 -2.71 -7.37 -10.49
N LEU A 37 -2.03 -6.40 -9.86
CA LEU A 37 -2.68 -5.32 -9.14
C LEU A 37 -3.23 -4.27 -10.11
N ASP A 38 -4.54 -4.30 -10.35
CA ASP A 38 -5.25 -3.36 -11.21
C ASP A 38 -5.74 -2.10 -10.46
N SER A 39 -6.11 -1.06 -11.22
CA SER A 39 -6.57 0.23 -10.66
C SER A 39 -7.72 0.10 -9.65
N MET A 40 -8.66 -0.83 -9.85
CA MET A 40 -9.78 -0.99 -8.92
C MET A 40 -9.31 -1.59 -7.59
N ARG A 41 -8.38 -2.56 -7.63
CA ARG A 41 -7.76 -3.12 -6.42
C ARG A 41 -6.94 -2.06 -5.68
N VAL A 42 -6.19 -1.22 -6.40
CA VAL A 42 -5.45 -0.10 -5.79
C VAL A 42 -6.41 0.85 -5.07
N LEU A 43 -7.50 1.27 -5.71
CA LEU A 43 -8.49 2.16 -5.10
C LEU A 43 -9.10 1.56 -3.82
N ASN A 44 -9.40 0.25 -3.82
CA ASN A 44 -9.91 -0.43 -2.63
C ASN A 44 -8.89 -0.46 -1.48
N LEU A 45 -7.61 -0.70 -1.80
CA LEU A 45 -6.52 -0.66 -0.81
C LEU A 45 -6.39 0.74 -0.20
N LEU A 46 -6.38 1.78 -1.03
CA LEU A 46 -6.30 3.17 -0.58
C LEU A 46 -7.43 3.54 0.37
N VAL A 47 -8.68 3.14 0.06
CA VAL A 47 -9.81 3.38 0.96
C VAL A 47 -9.57 2.72 2.32
N SER A 48 -9.17 1.45 2.35
CA SER A 48 -8.92 0.71 3.60
C SER A 48 -7.74 1.29 4.40
N TRP A 49 -6.69 1.72 3.73
CA TRP A 49 -5.56 2.37 4.40
C TRP A 49 -5.94 3.75 4.93
N ASN A 50 -6.76 4.50 4.21
CA ASN A 50 -7.23 5.82 4.65
C ASN A 50 -8.17 5.75 5.86
N GLU A 51 -8.75 4.60 6.20
CA GLU A 51 -9.45 4.39 7.48
C GLU A 51 -8.53 4.57 8.70
N THR A 52 -7.20 4.50 8.53
CA THR A 52 -6.23 4.81 9.59
C THR A 52 -5.99 6.30 9.78
N GLY A 53 -6.59 7.16 8.94
CA GLY A 53 -6.37 8.60 8.94
C GLY A 53 -5.15 9.08 8.16
N ILE A 54 -4.48 8.21 7.39
CA ILE A 54 -3.22 8.55 6.70
C ILE A 54 -3.39 9.52 5.51
N GLY A 55 -4.52 9.47 4.81
CA GLY A 55 -4.80 10.39 3.70
C GLY A 55 -3.89 10.20 2.47
N LEU A 56 -3.69 8.96 2.03
CA LEU A 56 -2.99 8.59 0.79
C LEU A 56 -3.84 8.92 -0.44
N ASP A 57 -3.18 9.46 -1.47
CA ASP A 57 -3.76 9.73 -2.77
C ASP A 57 -3.34 8.71 -3.83
N PHE A 58 -4.25 8.43 -4.78
CA PHE A 58 -3.97 7.50 -5.87
C PHE A 58 -2.83 7.98 -6.76
N SER A 59 -2.74 9.28 -7.05
CA SER A 59 -1.68 9.83 -7.90
C SER A 59 -0.28 9.56 -7.32
N GLU A 60 -0.12 9.69 -6.00
CA GLU A 60 1.18 9.49 -5.33
C GLU A 60 1.60 8.02 -5.39
N ILE A 61 0.66 7.12 -5.15
CA ILE A 61 0.93 5.69 -5.18
C ILE A 61 1.14 5.19 -6.62
N ALA A 62 0.38 5.72 -7.59
CA ALA A 62 0.49 5.34 -9.00
C ALA A 62 1.78 5.82 -9.69
N GLU A 63 2.50 6.78 -9.11
CA GLU A 63 3.85 7.16 -9.58
C GLU A 63 4.88 6.05 -9.36
N HIS A 64 4.57 5.09 -8.48
CA HIS A 64 5.42 3.97 -8.15
C HIS A 64 4.75 2.65 -8.57
N THR A 65 5.55 1.69 -9.01
CA THR A 65 5.07 0.35 -9.39
C THR A 65 5.51 -0.74 -8.41
N THR A 66 6.43 -0.42 -7.50
CA THR A 66 7.00 -1.39 -6.56
C THR A 66 6.45 -1.21 -5.16
N LEU A 67 6.45 -2.29 -4.38
CA LEU A 67 6.07 -2.26 -2.97
C LEU A 67 6.93 -1.28 -2.16
N GLN A 68 8.23 -1.20 -2.46
CA GLN A 68 9.14 -0.25 -1.82
C GLN A 68 8.70 1.20 -2.08
N GLY A 69 8.46 1.58 -3.34
CA GLY A 69 8.05 2.95 -3.67
C GLY A 69 6.73 3.33 -3.01
N TRP A 70 5.78 2.40 -2.95
CA TRP A 70 4.52 2.60 -2.25
C TRP A 70 4.73 2.83 -0.74
N TRP A 71 5.63 2.04 -0.14
CA TRP A 71 5.95 2.18 1.28
C TRP A 71 6.66 3.50 1.58
N GLU A 72 7.54 3.98 0.70
CA GLU A 72 8.20 5.28 0.85
C GLU A 72 7.19 6.44 0.91
N VAL A 73 6.17 6.42 0.06
CA VAL A 73 5.05 7.39 0.09
C VAL A 73 4.32 7.33 1.43
N VAL A 74 3.99 6.12 1.90
CA VAL A 74 3.34 5.90 3.20
C VAL A 74 4.19 6.46 4.34
N GLN A 75 5.49 6.18 4.36
CA GLN A 75 6.39 6.71 5.38
C GLN A 75 6.44 8.24 5.36
N HIS A 76 6.44 8.85 4.18
CA HIS A 76 6.39 10.30 4.05
C HIS A 76 5.09 10.87 4.64
N ARG A 77 3.94 10.24 4.38
CA ARG A 77 2.64 10.65 4.95
C ARG A 77 2.57 10.46 6.46
N LEU A 78 3.03 9.33 6.98
CA LEU A 78 3.08 9.08 8.43
C LEU A 78 3.94 10.13 9.16
N ALA A 79 5.11 10.48 8.60
CA ALA A 79 5.96 11.51 9.18
C ALA A 79 5.35 12.93 9.15
N GLN A 80 4.39 13.20 8.25
CA GLN A 80 3.63 14.45 8.21
C GLN A 80 2.50 14.48 9.25
N LEU A 81 1.92 13.33 9.60
CA LEU A 81 0.82 13.21 10.58
C LEU A 81 1.28 13.30 12.03
N ASP A 82 2.50 12.86 12.31
CA ASP A 82 3.11 12.95 13.65
C ASP A 82 3.65 14.36 13.98
N ARG A 83 3.43 15.36 13.10
CA ARG A 83 3.89 16.75 13.26
C ARG A 83 2.77 17.69 13.72
#